data_AF-A0A4Y6PTT9-F1
#
_entry.id   AF-A0A4Y6PTT9-F1
#
_cell.length_a   1.000
_cell.length_b   1.000
_cell.length_c   1.000
_cell.angle_alpha   90.00
_cell.angle_beta   90.00
_cell.angle_gamma   90.00
#
_symmetry.space_group_name_H-M   'P 1'
#
loop_
_entity.id
_entity.type
_entity.pdbx_description
1 polymer ?
#
loop_
_entity_poly.entity_id
_entity_poly.type
_entity_poly.pdbx_seq_one_letter_code
_entity_poly.pdbx_strand_id
1 'polypeptide(L)'
;MALDDVEAWSLSRLGFLFYSRGRLAQAAAIFHGLLQLRPRGAYQWYALGLVRRDQGDFRGAVESLNQALSCDANLWPARVALAELLRGQGYAQDAAAVLAPLVRSGDSSTPAVRRGRALWRCWQRS
;
A
#
# COMPACT_ATOMS: atom_id res chain seq x y z
N MET A 1 6.44 -27.63 0.01
CA MET A 1 5.82 -27.58 -1.31
C MET A 1 5.53 -26.12 -1.58
N ALA A 2 6.37 -25.47 -2.40
CA ALA A 2 6.19 -24.06 -2.74
C ALA A 2 4.89 -23.93 -3.54
N LEU A 3 4.01 -23.00 -3.19
CA LEU A 3 2.92 -22.66 -4.09
C LEU A 3 3.54 -22.16 -5.39
N ASP A 4 3.21 -22.85 -6.48
CA ASP A 4 3.51 -22.40 -7.83
C ASP A 4 3.02 -20.95 -7.98
N ASP A 5 3.76 -20.11 -8.70
CA ASP A 5 3.46 -18.67 -8.84
C ASP A 5 2.00 -18.37 -9.24
N VAL A 6 1.36 -19.32 -9.93
CA VAL A 6 -0.04 -19.30 -10.36
C VAL A 6 -1.01 -19.29 -9.17
N GLU A 7 -0.75 -20.06 -8.11
CA GLU A 7 -1.64 -20.12 -6.95
C GLU A 7 -1.52 -18.87 -6.07
N ALA A 8 -0.31 -18.31 -5.95
CA ALA A 8 -0.11 -17.02 -5.28
C ALA A 8 -0.85 -15.89 -6.00
N TRP A 9 -0.88 -15.91 -7.33
CA TRP A 9 -1.61 -14.95 -8.15
C TRP A 9 -3.13 -15.12 -8.04
N SER A 10 -3.63 -16.36 -8.06
CA SER A 10 -5.08 -16.64 -7.93
C SER A 10 -5.60 -16.23 -6.55
N LEU A 11 -4.86 -16.54 -5.49
CA LEU A 11 -5.15 -16.10 -4.13
C LEU A 11 -5.09 -14.57 -4.00
N SER A 12 -4.14 -13.91 -4.66
CA SER A 12 -4.07 -12.45 -4.66
C SER A 12 -5.35 -11.86 -5.29
N ARG A 13 -5.80 -12.38 -6.44
CA ARG A 13 -7.06 -11.97 -7.07
C ARG A 13 -8.27 -12.20 -6.16
N LEU A 14 -8.33 -13.34 -5.47
CA LEU A 14 -9.38 -13.64 -4.50
C LEU A 14 -9.39 -12.64 -3.33
N GLY A 15 -8.21 -12.30 -2.80
CA GLY A 15 -8.06 -11.29 -1.75
C GLY A 15 -8.61 -9.92 -2.18
N PHE A 16 -8.29 -9.47 -3.39
CA PHE A 16 -8.85 -8.23 -3.94
C PHE A 16 -10.35 -8.30 -4.20
N LEU A 17 -10.89 -9.45 -4.60
CA LEU A 17 -12.34 -9.65 -4.75
C LEU A 17 -13.07 -9.55 -3.41
N PHE A 18 -12.51 -10.11 -2.34
CA PHE A 18 -13.07 -9.93 -1.00
C PHE A 18 -12.99 -8.48 -0.55
N TYR A 19 -11.86 -7.81 -0.78
CA TYR A 19 -11.68 -6.39 -0.48
C TYR A 19 -12.72 -5.52 -1.20
N SER A 20 -12.92 -5.72 -2.51
CA SER A 20 -13.91 -4.95 -3.27
C SER A 20 -15.35 -5.20 -2.85
N ARG A 21 -15.63 -6.33 -2.19
CA ARG A 21 -16.95 -6.66 -1.62
C ARG A 21 -17.10 -6.20 -0.16
N GLY A 22 -16.16 -5.43 0.38
CA GLY A 22 -16.17 -4.98 1.78
C GLY A 22 -15.94 -6.11 2.80
N ARG A 23 -15.53 -7.29 2.32
CA ARG A 23 -15.26 -8.47 3.13
C ARG A 23 -13.83 -8.42 3.68
N LEU A 24 -13.58 -7.40 4.51
CA LEU A 24 -12.23 -7.01 4.93
C LEU A 24 -11.51 -8.09 5.74
N ALA A 25 -12.20 -8.78 6.67
CA ALA A 25 -11.60 -9.85 7.46
C ALA A 25 -11.11 -11.03 6.59
N GLN A 26 -11.91 -11.40 5.58
CA GLN A 26 -11.55 -12.46 4.63
C GLN A 26 -10.39 -12.02 3.73
N ALA A 27 -10.40 -10.77 3.25
CA ALA A 27 -9.30 -10.22 2.48
C ALA A 27 -7.98 -10.23 3.29
N ALA A 28 -8.02 -9.80 4.56
CA ALA A 28 -6.86 -9.79 5.45
C ALA A 28 -6.31 -11.21 5.65
N ALA A 29 -7.17 -12.20 5.88
CA ALA A 29 -6.76 -13.60 6.05
C ALA A 29 -6.03 -14.14 4.80
N ILE A 30 -6.54 -13.83 3.60
CA ILE A 30 -5.90 -14.25 2.34
C ILE A 30 -4.53 -13.60 2.17
N PHE A 31 -4.42 -12.28 2.35
CA PHE A 31 -3.13 -11.60 2.22
C PHE A 31 -2.13 -12.03 3.29
N HIS A 32 -2.58 -12.27 4.52
CA HIS A 32 -1.73 -12.78 5.58
C HIS A 32 -1.22 -14.20 5.26
N GLY A 33 -2.09 -15.10 4.76
CA GLY A 33 -1.68 -16.42 4.30
C GLY A 33 -0.64 -16.37 3.18
N LEU A 34 -0.83 -15.46 2.21
CA LEU A 34 0.16 -15.22 1.15
C LEU A 34 1.50 -14.74 1.71
N LEU A 35 1.49 -13.88 2.72
CA LEU A 35 2.72 -13.36 3.35
C LEU A 35 3.45 -14.40 4.19
N GLN A 36 2.73 -15.36 4.80
CA GLN A 36 3.36 -16.50 5.48
C GLN A 36 4.15 -17.38 4.49
N LEU A 37 3.67 -17.48 3.25
CA LEU A 37 4.32 -18.25 2.20
C LEU A 37 5.39 -17.45 1.46
N ARG A 38 5.17 -16.14 1.28
CA ARG A 38 6.08 -15.20 0.61
C ARG A 38 6.24 -13.92 1.43
N PRO A 39 7.14 -13.92 2.43
CA PRO A 39 7.32 -12.78 3.32
C PRO A 39 7.80 -11.49 2.62
N ARG A 40 8.37 -11.62 1.42
CA ARG A 40 8.92 -10.50 0.62
C ARG A 40 7.96 -9.97 -0.45
N GLY A 41 6.68 -10.28 -0.36
CA GLY A 41 5.66 -9.81 -1.30
C GLY A 41 5.28 -8.35 -1.09
N ALA A 42 5.96 -7.41 -1.75
CA ALA A 42 5.70 -5.97 -1.60
C ALA A 42 4.23 -5.61 -1.89
N TYR A 43 3.64 -6.20 -2.93
CA TYR A 43 2.26 -5.96 -3.32
C TYR A 43 1.25 -6.56 -2.32
N GLN A 44 1.57 -7.71 -1.71
CA GLN A 44 0.73 -8.34 -0.69
C GLN A 44 0.74 -7.52 0.62
N TRP A 45 1.90 -6.99 1.02
CA TRP A 45 2.00 -6.04 2.13
C TRP A 45 1.21 -4.76 1.87
N TYR A 46 1.28 -4.21 0.65
CA TYR A 46 0.47 -3.07 0.23
C TYR A 46 -1.03 -3.37 0.34
N ALA A 47 -1.48 -4.50 -0.19
CA ALA A 47 -2.88 -4.90 -0.14
C ALA A 47 -3.39 -5.10 1.30
N LEU A 48 -2.58 -5.72 2.16
CA LEU A 48 -2.91 -5.84 3.59
C LEU A 48 -3.01 -4.47 4.26
N GLY A 49 -2.15 -3.52 3.91
CA GLY A 49 -2.21 -2.13 4.39
C GLY A 49 -3.52 -1.43 4.02
N LEU A 50 -4.00 -1.61 2.79
CA LEU A 50 -5.30 -1.08 2.37
C LEU A 50 -6.46 -1.70 3.15
N VAL A 51 -6.44 -3.02 3.32
CA VAL A 51 -7.48 -3.73 4.08
C VAL A 51 -7.52 -3.24 5.53
N ARG A 52 -6.37 -3.12 6.19
CA ARG A 52 -6.28 -2.62 7.58
C ARG A 52 -6.75 -1.18 7.72
N ARG A 53 -6.41 -0.32 6.75
CA ARG A 53 -6.91 1.07 6.72
C ARG A 53 -8.44 1.08 6.70
N ASP A 54 -9.05 0.28 5.85
CA ASP A 54 -10.51 0.24 5.69
C ASP A 54 -11.20 -0.45 6.88
N GLN A 55 -10.47 -1.25 7.66
CA GLN A 55 -10.90 -1.78 8.96
C GLN A 55 -10.80 -0.76 10.09
N GLY A 56 -10.19 0.41 9.85
CA GLY A 56 -9.89 1.42 10.87
C GLY A 56 -8.62 1.15 11.68
N ASP A 57 -7.88 0.08 11.39
CA ASP A 57 -6.57 -0.20 11.97
C ASP A 57 -5.49 0.63 11.26
N PHE A 58 -5.49 1.93 11.53
CA PHE A 58 -4.55 2.85 10.90
C PHE A 58 -3.09 2.58 11.29
N ARG A 59 -2.84 2.11 12.51
CA ARG A 59 -1.50 1.76 12.97
C ARG A 59 -0.97 0.55 12.21
N GLY A 60 -1.75 -0.53 12.15
CA GLY A 60 -1.37 -1.73 11.40
C GLY A 60 -1.28 -1.49 9.90
N ALA A 61 -2.05 -0.54 9.36
CA ALA A 61 -1.94 -0.10 7.96
C ALA A 61 -0.59 0.59 7.68
N VAL A 62 -0.15 1.53 8.54
CA VAL A 62 1.18 2.15 8.43
C VAL A 62 2.28 1.09 8.46
N GLU A 63 2.21 0.15 9.40
CA GLU A 63 3.20 -0.93 9.54
C GLU A 63 3.26 -1.79 8.27
N SER A 64 2.12 -2.20 7.72
CA SER A 64 2.07 -3.00 6.48
C SER A 64 2.59 -2.23 5.26
N LEU A 65 2.26 -0.95 5.14
CA LEU A 65 2.76 -0.12 4.05
C LEU A 65 4.27 0.12 4.15
N ASN A 66 4.81 0.27 5.36
CA ASN A 66 6.25 0.35 5.56
C ASN A 66 6.96 -0.96 5.16
N GLN A 67 6.39 -2.12 5.53
CA GLN A 67 6.92 -3.42 5.06
C GLN A 67 6.90 -3.54 3.54
N ALA A 68 5.84 -3.05 2.89
CA ALA A 68 5.76 -3.01 1.43
C ALA A 68 6.91 -2.21 0.82
N LEU A 69 7.22 -1.04 1.40
CA LEU A 69 8.32 -0.17 0.95
C LEU A 69 9.71 -0.70 1.32
N SER A 70 9.83 -1.50 2.38
CA SER A 70 11.07 -2.23 2.68
C SER A 70 11.33 -3.36 1.68
N CYS A 71 10.28 -3.98 1.14
CA CYS A 71 10.40 -4.99 0.09
C CYS A 71 10.66 -4.35 -1.29
N ASP A 72 9.97 -3.26 -1.61
CA ASP A 72 10.15 -2.49 -2.83
C ASP A 72 9.99 -0.98 -2.56
N ALA A 73 11.12 -0.27 -2.50
CA ALA A 73 11.16 1.16 -2.24
C ALA A 73 10.49 2.01 -3.34
N ASN A 74 10.32 1.44 -4.54
CA ASN A 74 9.72 2.07 -5.72
C ASN A 74 8.25 1.67 -5.91
N LEU A 75 7.63 1.01 -4.93
CA LEU A 75 6.19 0.74 -4.95
C LEU A 75 5.40 2.03 -4.69
N TRP A 76 5.26 2.85 -5.73
CA TRP A 76 4.59 4.16 -5.68
C TRP A 76 3.17 4.11 -5.11
N PRO A 77 2.32 3.10 -5.40
CA PRO A 77 1.01 2.98 -4.77
C PRO A 77 1.10 2.91 -3.23
N ALA A 78 2.07 2.17 -2.68
CA ALA A 78 2.25 2.06 -1.23
C ALA A 78 2.72 3.38 -0.61
N ARG A 79 3.63 4.11 -1.28
CA ARG A 79 4.06 5.45 -0.81
C ARG A 79 2.90 6.43 -0.76
N VAL A 80 2.06 6.45 -1.79
CA VAL A 80 0.88 7.33 -1.85
C VAL A 80 -0.11 6.97 -0.75
N ALA A 81 -0.42 5.69 -0.57
CA ALA A 81 -1.32 5.25 0.49
C ALA A 81 -0.81 5.62 1.89
N LEU A 82 0.51 5.48 2.13
CA LEU A 82 1.12 5.85 3.41
C LEU A 82 1.04 7.37 3.66
N ALA A 83 1.30 8.17 2.63
CA ALA A 83 1.21 9.62 2.74
C ALA A 83 -0.21 10.10 3.02
N GLU A 84 -1.22 9.52 2.35
CA GLU A 84 -2.64 9.82 2.62
C GLU A 84 -3.02 9.45 4.06
N LEU A 85 -2.54 8.31 4.55
CA LEU A 85 -2.78 7.83 5.90
C LEU A 85 -2.16 8.75 6.97
N LEU A 86 -0.91 9.16 6.80
CA LEU A 86 -0.21 10.10 7.68
C LEU A 86 -0.90 11.47 7.70
N ARG A 87 -1.33 11.96 6.52
CA ARG A 87 -2.08 13.21 6.41
C ARG A 87 -3.41 13.15 7.17
N GLY A 88 -4.13 12.03 7.06
CA GLY A 88 -5.39 11.82 7.79
C GLY A 88 -5.23 11.81 9.31
N GLN A 89 -4.04 11.47 9.81
CA GLN A 89 -3.70 11.51 11.24
C GLN A 89 -3.12 12.86 11.71
N GLY A 90 -3.02 13.85 10.82
CA GLY A 90 -2.47 15.18 11.14
C GLY A 90 -0.96 15.31 10.93
N TYR A 91 -0.26 14.23 10.55
CA TYR A 91 1.18 14.23 10.24
C TYR A 91 1.46 14.72 8.81
N ALA A 92 1.05 15.95 8.55
CA ALA A 92 1.15 16.64 7.26
C ALA A 92 2.57 16.70 6.70
N GLN A 93 3.55 17.00 7.56
CA GLN A 93 4.95 17.16 7.19
C GLN A 93 5.56 15.82 6.80
N ASP A 94 5.29 14.76 7.57
CA ASP A 94 5.75 13.41 7.29
C ASP A 94 5.15 12.87 5.98
N ALA A 95 3.86 13.13 5.74
CA ALA A 95 3.21 12.77 4.49
C ALA A 95 3.90 13.40 3.27
N ALA A 96 4.29 14.67 3.35
CA ALA A 96 5.01 15.36 2.28
C ALA A 96 6.43 14.80 2.10
N ALA A 97 7.11 14.44 3.18
CA ALA A 97 8.43 13.80 3.14
C ALA A 97 8.38 12.43 2.45
N VAL A 98 7.35 11.61 2.74
CA VAL A 98 7.16 10.29 2.12
C VAL A 98 7.00 10.37 0.60
N LEU A 99 6.33 11.42 0.10
CA LEU A 99 6.12 11.66 -1.33
C LEU A 99 7.31 12.34 -2.03
N ALA A 100 8.27 12.91 -1.30
CA ALA A 100 9.37 13.66 -1.90
C ALA A 100 10.18 12.85 -2.95
N PRO A 101 10.51 11.56 -2.74
CA PRO A 101 11.22 10.76 -3.75
C PRO A 101 10.40 10.52 -5.03
N LEU A 102 9.08 10.43 -4.89
CA LEU A 102 8.15 10.23 -6.00
C LEU A 102 8.05 11.47 -6.91
N VAL A 103 8.25 12.67 -6.36
CA VAL A 103 8.33 13.89 -7.18
C VAL A 103 9.65 13.93 -7.97
N ARG A 104 10.74 13.44 -7.37
CA ARG A 104 12.09 13.44 -7.94
C ARG A 104 12.30 12.36 -9.02
N SER A 105 11.58 11.24 -8.95
CA SER A 105 11.78 10.11 -9.86
C SER A 105 11.48 10.39 -11.33
N GLY A 106 10.87 11.54 -11.66
CA GLY A 106 10.54 11.95 -13.02
C GLY A 106 9.37 11.16 -13.64
N ASP A 107 9.20 9.89 -13.28
CA ASP A 107 8.23 8.93 -13.82
C ASP A 107 6.78 9.43 -13.76
N SER A 108 6.25 9.94 -14.88
CA SER A 108 4.86 10.39 -15.00
C SER A 108 3.93 9.32 -15.55
N SER A 109 4.46 8.15 -15.91
CA SER A 109 3.71 7.08 -16.54
C SER A 109 2.78 6.37 -15.55
N THR A 110 3.20 6.25 -14.29
CA THR A 110 2.43 5.56 -13.26
C THR A 110 1.32 6.46 -12.69
N PRO A 111 0.03 6.04 -12.70
CA PRO A 111 -1.07 6.81 -12.12
C PRO A 111 -0.87 7.20 -10.65
N ALA A 112 -0.24 6.32 -9.87
CA ALA A 112 0.12 6.58 -8.48
C ALA A 112 1.10 7.76 -8.37
N VAL A 113 2.09 7.87 -9.26
CA VAL A 113 3.05 8.98 -9.25
C VAL A 113 2.38 10.30 -9.62
N ARG A 114 1.47 10.30 -10.59
CA ARG A 114 0.66 11.49 -10.91
C ARG A 114 -0.15 11.95 -9.71
N ARG A 115 -0.85 11.03 -9.03
CA ARG A 115 -1.63 11.32 -7.83
C ARG A 115 -0.75 11.83 -6.69
N GLY A 116 0.35 11.14 -6.39
CA GLY A 116 1.30 11.55 -5.35
C GLY A 116 1.88 12.95 -5.60
N ARG A 117 2.25 13.29 -6.84
CA ARG A 117 2.71 14.64 -7.19
C ARG A 117 1.64 15.70 -6.99
N ALA A 118 0.40 15.42 -7.36
CA ALA A 118 -0.71 16.35 -7.15
C ALA A 118 -0.93 16.59 -5.65
N LEU A 119 -0.98 15.53 -4.85
CA LEU A 119 -1.11 15.61 -3.39
C LEU A 119 0.02 16.43 -2.76
N TRP A 120 1.27 16.13 -3.11
CA TRP A 120 2.44 16.85 -2.59
C TRP A 120 2.39 18.35 -2.90
N ARG A 121 1.98 18.73 -4.11
CA ARG A 121 1.83 20.14 -4.51
C ARG A 121 0.68 20.84 -3.80
N CYS A 122 -0.43 20.14 -3.53
CA CYS A 122 -1.55 20.69 -2.76
C CYS A 122 -1.13 20.98 -1.31
N TRP A 123 -0.38 20.06 -0.69
CA TRP A 123 0.04 20.18 0.71
C TRP A 123 1.14 21.22 0.94
N GLN A 124 1.92 21.57 -0.09
CA GLN A 124 2.92 22.64 -0.02
C GLN A 124 2.30 24.05 -0.11
N ARG A 125 1.04 24.17 -0.53
CA ARG A 125 0.35 25.46 -0.74
C ARG A 125 -0.73 25.75 0.32
N SER A 126 -0.96 24.84 1.25
CA SER A 126 -1.92 24.98 2.36
C SER A 126 -1.16 25.27 3.64
#